data_AF-A0A7S3ZHV6-F1
#
_entry.id   AF-A0A7S3ZHV6-F1
#
_cell.length_a   1.000
_cell.length_b   1.000
_cell.length_c   1.000
_cell.angle_alpha   90.00
_cell.angle_beta   90.00
_cell.angle_gamma   90.00
#
_symmetry.space_group_name_H-M   'P 1'
#
loop_
_entity.id
_entity.type
_entity.pdbx_description
1 polymer ?
#
loop_
_entity_poly.entity_id
_entity_poly.type
_entity_poly.pdbx_seq_one_letter_code
_entity_poly.pdbx_strand_id
1 'polypeptide(L)'
;RPTHPGTSDTQGVSTDGAVSVILRAAEKIGIQVAFHLEPYPGRNVTTLRDDLKYLVDKYGSSKALAKIKNRPVYYVYDSYHISKGEWARLLTDDGDVSVRGGELDGVFIGLWLERHHGDELEAFDGFYTYFAARGFSYGSAPSNWKHMSAFAREKGKIFIASVGPGYDDTRIRPWNAQNLRDRSNGEYYDRMWSEALDAGAQVVSITSYNEWGEGTQIEPAIVRDGYKDYGSGGPGMFMERTKRWSEALSIAFRARRGGEVNEDDDPSPKVSGVKLADDL
;
A
#
# COMPACT_ATOMS: atom_id res chain seq x y z
N ARG A 1 -1.80 20.95 -2.97
CA ARG A 1 -2.70 21.93 -3.65
C ARG A 1 -1.91 22.82 -4.60
N PRO A 2 -2.19 22.82 -5.92
CA PRO A 2 -1.35 23.52 -6.90
C PRO A 2 -1.22 25.04 -6.66
N THR A 3 -2.16 25.66 -5.96
CA THR A 3 -2.18 27.10 -5.66
C THR A 3 -1.41 27.52 -4.40
N HIS A 4 -0.88 26.56 -3.62
CA HIS A 4 -0.16 26.85 -2.38
C HIS A 4 1.31 26.39 -2.47
N PRO A 5 2.28 27.31 -2.35
CA PRO A 5 3.70 26.97 -2.30
C PRO A 5 4.00 25.93 -1.21
N GLY A 6 4.87 24.98 -1.50
CA GLY A 6 5.30 23.95 -0.54
C GLY A 6 4.34 22.78 -0.35
N THR A 7 3.32 22.62 -1.21
CA THR A 7 2.38 21.48 -1.15
C THR A 7 2.65 20.39 -2.19
N SER A 8 3.81 20.44 -2.86
CA SER A 8 4.41 19.30 -3.54
C SER A 8 5.37 18.61 -2.58
N ASP A 9 5.62 17.33 -2.79
CA ASP A 9 6.71 16.63 -2.12
C ASP A 9 8.09 17.24 -2.49
N THR A 10 9.14 16.64 -1.95
CA THR A 10 10.52 17.08 -2.20
C THR A 10 11.00 16.83 -3.64
N GLN A 11 10.25 16.08 -4.46
CA GLN A 11 10.53 15.92 -5.89
C GLN A 11 10.02 17.10 -6.73
N GLY A 12 9.14 17.95 -6.17
CA GLY A 12 8.71 19.20 -6.79
C GLY A 12 7.78 19.01 -8.00
N VAL A 13 7.27 17.79 -8.22
CA VAL A 13 6.36 17.48 -9.32
C VAL A 13 4.92 17.66 -8.88
N SER A 14 4.18 18.54 -9.56
CA SER A 14 2.73 18.65 -9.34
C SER A 14 2.00 17.54 -10.08
N THR A 15 1.40 16.61 -9.34
CA THR A 15 0.59 15.51 -9.88
C THR A 15 -0.89 15.89 -10.06
N ASP A 16 -1.30 17.08 -9.61
CA ASP A 16 -2.70 17.52 -9.57
C ASP A 16 -3.40 17.47 -10.94
N GLY A 17 -2.69 17.87 -12.00
CA GLY A 17 -3.21 17.83 -13.36
C GLY A 17 -3.51 16.41 -13.86
N ALA A 18 -2.79 15.41 -13.36
CA ALA A 18 -3.01 14.01 -13.73
C ALA A 18 -4.25 13.41 -13.05
N VAL A 19 -4.62 13.88 -11.86
CA VAL A 19 -5.73 13.30 -11.06
C VAL A 19 -7.04 13.27 -11.84
N SER A 20 -7.42 14.35 -12.52
CA SER A 20 -8.65 14.37 -13.32
C SER A 20 -8.61 13.40 -14.51
N VAL A 21 -7.43 13.19 -15.11
CA VAL A 21 -7.27 12.24 -16.22
C VAL A 21 -7.40 10.80 -15.69
N ILE A 22 -6.75 10.51 -14.56
CA ILE A 22 -6.79 9.20 -13.89
C ILE A 22 -8.21 8.85 -13.47
N LEU A 23 -8.92 9.77 -12.78
CA LEU A 23 -10.30 9.52 -12.34
C LEU A 23 -11.23 9.23 -13.52
N ARG A 24 -11.16 10.02 -14.61
CA ARG A 24 -11.98 9.77 -15.80
C ARG A 24 -11.66 8.44 -16.48
N ALA A 25 -10.39 8.04 -16.50
CA ALA A 25 -9.99 6.74 -17.03
C ALA A 25 -10.52 5.61 -16.15
N ALA A 26 -10.35 5.74 -14.83
CA ALA A 26 -10.79 4.77 -13.82
C ALA A 26 -12.31 4.56 -13.85
N GLU A 27 -13.10 5.64 -13.99
CA GLU A 27 -14.57 5.58 -14.14
C GLU A 27 -15.01 4.73 -15.33
N LYS A 28 -14.28 4.77 -16.45
CA LYS A 28 -14.63 4.01 -17.66
C LYS A 28 -14.42 2.51 -17.51
N ILE A 29 -13.49 2.09 -16.65
CA ILE A 29 -13.07 0.70 -16.51
C ILE A 29 -13.40 0.11 -15.14
N GLY A 30 -14.13 0.85 -14.29
CA GLY A 30 -14.57 0.39 -12.98
C GLY A 30 -13.47 0.27 -11.93
N ILE A 31 -12.34 0.96 -12.12
CA ILE A 31 -11.28 1.06 -11.10
C ILE A 31 -11.62 2.17 -10.12
N GLN A 32 -11.27 1.96 -8.85
CA GLN A 32 -11.37 2.98 -7.81
C GLN A 32 -10.01 3.61 -7.49
N VAL A 33 -10.02 4.86 -7.07
CA VAL A 33 -8.84 5.69 -6.80
C VAL A 33 -8.93 6.20 -5.37
N ALA A 34 -7.92 5.89 -4.57
CA ALA A 34 -7.67 6.51 -3.27
C ALA A 34 -6.51 7.51 -3.40
N PHE A 35 -6.41 8.44 -2.45
CA PHE A 35 -5.29 9.39 -2.42
C PHE A 35 -4.21 8.92 -1.44
N HIS A 36 -2.96 8.95 -1.88
CA HIS A 36 -1.78 8.73 -1.05
C HIS A 36 -1.17 10.10 -0.72
N LEU A 37 -1.34 10.53 0.53
CA LEU A 37 -0.99 11.85 1.02
C LEU A 37 0.50 11.85 1.42
N GLU A 38 1.33 12.37 0.53
CA GLU A 38 2.79 12.46 0.70
C GLU A 38 3.23 13.50 1.74
N PRO A 39 4.43 13.37 2.31
CA PRO A 39 5.03 14.37 3.18
C PRO A 39 5.55 15.54 2.34
N TYR A 40 4.87 16.68 2.42
CA TYR A 40 5.34 17.94 1.88
C TYR A 40 5.89 18.85 2.99
N PRO A 41 6.80 19.79 2.69
CA PRO A 41 7.33 20.74 3.68
C PRO A 41 6.21 21.49 4.42
N GLY A 42 6.22 21.42 5.76
CA GLY A 42 5.23 22.10 6.59
C GLY A 42 3.89 21.36 6.74
N ARG A 43 3.77 20.11 6.26
CA ARG A 43 2.59 19.28 6.49
C ARG A 43 2.29 19.14 7.99
N ASN A 44 1.09 19.56 8.38
CA ASN A 44 0.52 19.39 9.71
C ASN A 44 -0.99 19.12 9.59
N VAL A 45 -1.68 18.91 10.71
CA VAL A 45 -3.11 18.55 10.67
C VAL A 45 -4.02 19.66 10.12
N THR A 46 -3.67 20.93 10.31
CA THR A 46 -4.41 22.05 9.72
C THR A 46 -4.25 22.09 8.21
N THR A 47 -3.00 21.98 7.72
CA THR A 47 -2.75 21.99 6.27
C THR A 47 -3.34 20.76 5.58
N LEU A 48 -3.33 19.61 6.26
CA LEU A 48 -3.96 18.38 5.78
C LEU A 48 -5.49 18.52 5.71
N ARG A 49 -6.12 19.14 6.72
CA ARG A 49 -7.55 19.45 6.67
C ARG A 49 -7.91 20.30 5.44
N ASP A 50 -7.10 21.32 5.15
CA ASP A 50 -7.27 22.14 3.95
C ASP A 50 -7.08 21.31 2.66
N ASP A 51 -6.20 20.27 2.68
CA ASP A 51 -5.97 19.40 1.52
C ASP A 51 -7.18 18.51 1.30
N LEU A 52 -7.75 17.95 2.37
CA LEU A 52 -8.98 17.17 2.32
C LEU A 52 -10.12 18.00 1.75
N LYS A 53 -10.27 19.26 2.20
CA LYS A 53 -11.25 20.18 1.63
C LYS A 53 -11.05 20.35 0.13
N TYR A 54 -9.83 20.61 -0.32
CA TYR A 54 -9.52 20.74 -1.74
C TYR A 54 -9.85 19.47 -2.53
N LEU A 55 -9.47 18.29 -2.02
CA LEU A 55 -9.73 17.01 -2.68
C LEU A 55 -11.22 16.70 -2.77
N VAL A 56 -11.99 16.95 -1.70
CA VAL A 56 -13.44 16.77 -1.67
C VAL A 56 -14.12 17.75 -2.63
N ASP A 57 -13.79 19.05 -2.56
CA ASP A 57 -14.38 20.09 -3.41
C ASP A 57 -14.13 19.79 -4.90
N LYS A 58 -12.92 19.32 -5.24
CA LYS A 58 -12.51 19.13 -6.64
C LYS A 58 -12.84 17.75 -7.22
N TYR A 59 -12.77 16.70 -6.40
CA TYR A 59 -12.84 15.31 -6.87
C TYR A 59 -13.90 14.46 -6.14
N GLY A 60 -14.56 14.98 -5.10
CA GLY A 60 -15.49 14.23 -4.26
C GLY A 60 -16.72 13.67 -4.97
N SER A 61 -17.11 14.26 -6.11
CA SER A 61 -18.22 13.81 -6.95
C SER A 61 -17.86 12.67 -7.91
N SER A 62 -16.58 12.33 -8.06
CA SER A 62 -16.12 11.24 -8.92
C SER A 62 -16.67 9.89 -8.45
N LYS A 63 -17.20 9.10 -9.38
CA LYS A 63 -17.67 7.73 -9.12
C LYS A 63 -16.51 6.76 -8.94
N ALA A 64 -15.33 7.11 -9.44
CA ALA A 64 -14.12 6.34 -9.25
C ALA A 64 -13.45 6.59 -7.88
N LEU A 65 -13.96 7.48 -7.02
CA LEU A 65 -13.36 7.66 -5.70
C LEU A 65 -13.54 6.38 -4.85
N ALA A 66 -12.43 5.83 -4.35
CA ALA A 66 -12.44 4.67 -3.47
C ALA A 66 -13.09 5.04 -2.14
N LYS A 67 -14.08 4.24 -1.72
CA LYS A 67 -14.85 4.48 -0.49
C LYS A 67 -15.03 3.21 0.31
N ILE A 68 -14.92 3.33 1.64
CA ILE A 68 -15.30 2.29 2.60
C ILE A 68 -16.45 2.86 3.44
N LYS A 69 -17.59 2.17 3.47
CA LYS A 69 -18.83 2.66 4.12
C LYS A 69 -19.17 4.11 3.70
N ASN A 70 -19.06 4.39 2.40
CA ASN A 70 -19.29 5.71 1.78
C ASN A 70 -18.31 6.83 2.17
N ARG A 71 -17.24 6.53 2.92
CA ARG A 71 -16.19 7.50 3.29
C ARG A 71 -14.97 7.32 2.35
N PRO A 72 -14.43 8.40 1.75
CA PRO A 72 -13.22 8.33 0.93
C PRO A 72 -12.04 7.71 1.67
N VAL A 73 -11.19 6.99 0.95
CA VAL A 73 -9.99 6.35 1.53
C VAL A 73 -8.75 7.22 1.29
N TYR A 74 -7.97 7.45 2.34
CA TYR A 74 -6.72 8.20 2.32
C TYR A 74 -5.60 7.39 2.97
N TYR A 75 -4.51 7.19 2.24
CA TYR A 75 -3.24 6.71 2.81
C TYR A 75 -2.40 7.90 3.23
N VAL A 76 -1.77 7.86 4.39
CA VAL A 76 -0.90 8.93 4.88
C VAL A 76 0.52 8.38 4.95
N TYR A 77 1.37 8.74 3.98
CA TYR A 77 2.78 8.36 3.99
C TYR A 77 3.50 9.13 5.10
N ASP A 78 4.47 8.50 5.76
CA ASP A 78 5.30 9.15 6.76
C ASP A 78 4.48 9.81 7.89
N SER A 79 3.36 9.18 8.26
CA SER A 79 2.42 9.71 9.27
C SER A 79 3.06 9.90 10.65
N TYR A 80 4.12 9.15 10.96
CA TYR A 80 4.86 9.24 12.22
C TYR A 80 5.63 10.57 12.40
N HIS A 81 5.74 11.41 11.37
CA HIS A 81 6.29 12.77 11.51
C HIS A 81 5.34 13.75 12.21
N ILE A 82 4.06 13.40 12.37
CA ILE A 82 3.07 14.15 13.14
C ILE A 82 2.74 13.32 14.38
N SER A 83 2.73 13.96 15.55
CA SER A 83 2.54 13.25 16.82
C SER A 83 1.14 12.66 16.95
N LYS A 84 1.01 11.60 17.74
CA LYS A 84 -0.28 11.01 18.12
C LYS A 84 -1.31 12.05 18.61
N GLY A 85 -0.87 12.99 19.45
CA GLY A 85 -1.74 14.05 19.98
C GLY A 85 -2.23 15.00 18.90
N GLU A 86 -1.37 15.36 17.94
CA GLU A 86 -1.78 16.16 16.79
C GLU A 86 -2.74 15.40 15.88
N TRP A 87 -2.50 14.11 15.63
CA TRP A 87 -3.46 13.29 14.87
C TRP A 87 -4.83 13.19 15.55
N ALA A 88 -4.88 13.09 16.88
CA ALA A 88 -6.14 13.04 17.61
C ALA A 88 -6.98 14.29 17.35
N ARG A 89 -6.37 15.48 17.35
CA ARG A 89 -7.05 16.76 17.03
C ARG A 89 -7.81 16.75 15.71
N LEU A 90 -7.36 15.97 14.72
CA LEU A 90 -7.99 15.85 13.41
C LEU A 90 -8.90 14.61 13.29
N LEU A 91 -8.53 13.49 13.90
CA LEU A 91 -9.07 12.17 13.61
C LEU A 91 -9.90 11.56 14.75
N THR A 92 -10.17 12.29 15.84
CA THR A 92 -11.14 11.89 16.88
C THR A 92 -12.35 12.82 16.90
N ASP A 93 -13.47 12.36 17.44
CA ASP A 93 -14.74 13.13 17.46
C ASP A 93 -14.64 14.42 18.29
N ASP A 94 -13.76 14.45 19.29
CA ASP A 94 -13.53 15.56 20.23
C ASP A 94 -12.37 16.49 19.84
N GLY A 95 -11.70 16.24 18.71
CA GLY A 95 -10.59 17.06 18.23
C GLY A 95 -11.02 18.46 17.78
N ASP A 96 -10.22 19.48 18.08
CA ASP A 96 -10.50 20.89 17.79
C ASP A 96 -10.54 21.24 16.29
N VAL A 97 -9.90 20.42 15.45
CA VAL A 97 -9.94 20.54 13.98
C VAL A 97 -10.54 19.29 13.31
N SER A 98 -11.34 18.53 14.05
CA SER A 98 -11.82 17.21 13.65
C SER A 98 -12.51 17.18 12.29
N VAL A 99 -12.24 16.15 11.51
CA VAL A 99 -12.99 15.84 10.28
C VAL A 99 -14.12 14.85 10.51
N ARG A 100 -14.20 14.19 11.67
CA ARG A 100 -15.14 13.10 11.93
C ARG A 100 -16.59 13.59 11.92
N GLY A 101 -17.47 12.81 11.29
CA GLY A 101 -18.89 13.13 11.14
C GLY A 101 -19.22 14.28 10.17
N GLY A 102 -18.22 14.96 9.60
CA GLY A 102 -18.39 16.05 8.65
C GLY A 102 -18.16 15.65 7.18
N GLU A 103 -18.23 16.63 6.28
CA GLU A 103 -18.02 16.43 4.83
C GLU A 103 -16.58 16.01 4.48
N LEU A 104 -15.62 16.31 5.35
CA LEU A 104 -14.21 15.95 5.19
C LEU A 104 -13.86 14.59 5.78
N ASP A 105 -14.84 13.88 6.35
CA ASP A 105 -14.58 12.58 6.97
C ASP A 105 -14.13 11.55 5.93
N GLY A 106 -13.33 10.59 6.39
CA GLY A 106 -12.64 9.62 5.55
C GLY A 106 -12.17 8.41 6.33
N VAL A 107 -11.74 7.38 5.61
CA VAL A 107 -10.98 6.27 6.18
C VAL A 107 -9.49 6.59 6.03
N PHE A 108 -8.82 6.86 7.14
CA PHE A 108 -7.41 7.24 7.17
C PHE A 108 -6.53 6.05 7.55
N ILE A 109 -5.58 5.72 6.67
CA ILE A 109 -4.65 4.61 6.83
C ILE A 109 -3.24 5.18 7.02
N GLY A 110 -2.69 5.04 8.24
CA GLY A 110 -1.34 5.54 8.57
C GLY A 110 -0.23 4.52 8.33
N LEU A 111 1.01 4.98 8.23
CA LEU A 111 2.17 4.11 7.99
C LEU A 111 2.70 3.53 9.32
N TRP A 112 2.69 2.20 9.45
CA TRP A 112 3.36 1.51 10.55
C TRP A 112 4.79 1.13 10.13
N LEU A 113 5.76 1.98 10.50
CA LEU A 113 7.19 1.77 10.20
C LEU A 113 7.89 0.97 11.29
N GLU A 114 7.90 1.46 12.53
CA GLU A 114 8.61 0.86 13.67
C GLU A 114 7.67 0.20 14.68
N ARG A 115 8.19 -0.71 15.51
CA ARG A 115 7.37 -1.49 16.47
C ARG A 115 6.44 -0.60 17.32
N HIS A 116 6.94 0.54 17.80
CA HIS A 116 6.20 1.45 18.68
C HIS A 116 5.15 2.31 17.96
N HIS A 117 5.21 2.45 16.63
CA HIS A 117 4.23 3.27 15.88
C HIS A 117 2.80 2.74 15.96
N GLY A 118 2.59 1.47 16.35
CA GLY A 118 1.25 0.93 16.59
C GLY A 118 0.42 1.78 17.55
N ASP A 119 1.05 2.26 18.63
CA ASP A 119 0.39 3.11 19.64
C ASP A 119 0.15 4.54 19.13
N GLU A 120 0.96 5.01 18.18
CA GLU A 120 0.85 6.32 17.55
C GLU A 120 -0.29 6.37 16.51
N LEU A 121 -0.71 5.20 16.03
CA LEU A 121 -1.78 5.04 15.04
C LEU A 121 -3.19 4.93 15.68
N GLU A 122 -3.35 5.28 16.95
CA GLU A 122 -4.61 5.14 17.69
C GLU A 122 -5.78 5.88 17.03
N ALA A 123 -5.57 7.11 16.55
CA ALA A 123 -6.62 7.91 15.92
C ALA A 123 -6.96 7.50 14.47
N PHE A 124 -6.12 6.67 13.84
CA PHE A 124 -6.31 6.20 12.47
C PHE A 124 -7.34 5.05 12.39
N ASP A 125 -8.06 4.97 11.27
CA ASP A 125 -8.98 3.86 10.98
C ASP A 125 -8.23 2.55 10.66
N GLY A 126 -6.97 2.65 10.25
CA GLY A 126 -6.12 1.51 9.92
C GLY A 126 -4.68 1.89 9.63
N PHE A 127 -3.91 0.92 9.15
CA PHE A 127 -2.50 1.11 8.82
C PHE A 127 -2.00 0.19 7.71
N TYR A 128 -0.91 0.61 7.07
CA TYR A 128 -0.19 -0.10 6.03
C TYR A 128 1.34 -0.05 6.24
N THR A 129 2.12 -0.77 5.43
CA THR A 129 3.57 -0.98 5.68
C THR A 129 4.51 -0.43 4.61
N TYR A 130 3.96 -0.04 3.45
CA TYR A 130 4.63 0.55 2.27
C TYR A 130 5.81 -0.24 1.70
N PHE A 131 6.95 -0.30 2.37
CA PHE A 131 8.22 -0.70 1.76
C PHE A 131 8.21 -2.11 1.14
N ALA A 132 8.59 -2.18 -0.13
CA ALA A 132 8.77 -3.44 -0.87
C ALA A 132 10.01 -4.23 -0.42
N ALA A 133 11.01 -3.55 0.16
CA ALA A 133 12.21 -4.18 0.69
C ALA A 133 11.92 -4.85 2.04
N ARG A 134 11.94 -6.19 2.04
CA ARG A 134 11.70 -7.03 3.21
C ARG A 134 12.73 -6.70 4.29
N GLY A 135 12.25 -6.39 5.49
CA GLY A 135 13.09 -6.11 6.65
C GLY A 135 13.78 -4.75 6.62
N PHE A 136 13.36 -3.84 5.73
CA PHE A 136 13.79 -2.44 5.75
C PHE A 136 13.35 -1.73 7.04
N SER A 137 12.16 -2.05 7.53
CA SER A 137 11.62 -1.59 8.82
C SER A 137 10.92 -2.74 9.55
N TYR A 138 10.49 -2.50 10.79
CA TYR A 138 9.64 -3.44 11.52
C TYR A 138 8.37 -3.78 10.72
N GLY A 139 7.71 -2.78 10.15
CA GLY A 139 6.47 -2.94 9.39
C GLY A 139 6.66 -3.71 8.08
N SER A 140 7.79 -3.56 7.40
CA SER A 140 8.08 -4.28 6.16
C SER A 140 8.74 -5.64 6.35
N ALA A 141 8.81 -6.14 7.59
CA ALA A 141 9.24 -7.50 7.91
C ALA A 141 8.01 -8.42 8.08
N PRO A 142 7.71 -9.32 7.12
CA PRO A 142 6.52 -10.17 7.16
C PRO A 142 6.42 -11.08 8.39
N SER A 143 7.55 -11.38 9.05
CA SER A 143 7.58 -12.07 10.34
C SER A 143 6.76 -11.36 11.43
N ASN A 144 6.56 -10.04 11.31
CA ASN A 144 5.78 -9.24 12.26
C ASN A 144 4.31 -9.11 11.88
N TRP A 145 3.90 -9.47 10.66
CA TRP A 145 2.54 -9.22 10.16
C TRP A 145 1.46 -10.00 10.91
N LYS A 146 1.76 -11.19 11.43
CA LYS A 146 0.82 -11.92 12.31
C LYS A 146 0.49 -11.13 13.58
N HIS A 147 1.49 -10.50 14.18
CA HIS A 147 1.32 -9.64 15.35
C HIS A 147 0.53 -8.37 14.98
N MET A 148 0.89 -7.72 13.87
CA MET A 148 0.19 -6.51 13.40
C MET A 148 -1.28 -6.77 13.04
N SER A 149 -1.56 -7.91 12.40
CA SER A 149 -2.93 -8.38 12.12
C SER A 149 -3.72 -8.65 13.41
N ALA A 150 -3.09 -9.24 14.43
CA ALA A 150 -3.72 -9.42 15.74
C ALA A 150 -4.03 -8.09 16.42
N PHE A 151 -3.08 -7.15 16.41
CA PHE A 151 -3.28 -5.80 16.91
C PHE A 151 -4.45 -5.09 16.20
N ALA A 152 -4.53 -5.20 14.87
CA ALA A 152 -5.62 -4.61 14.11
C ALA A 152 -6.98 -5.16 14.53
N ARG A 153 -7.10 -6.47 14.71
CA ARG A 153 -8.33 -7.09 15.21
C ARG A 153 -8.70 -6.62 16.62
N GLU A 154 -7.73 -6.59 17.53
CA GLU A 154 -7.94 -6.14 18.91
C GLU A 154 -8.41 -4.68 18.98
N LYS A 155 -7.82 -3.81 18.16
CA LYS A 155 -8.12 -2.37 18.14
C LYS A 155 -9.24 -1.98 17.17
N GLY A 156 -9.86 -2.93 16.48
CA GLY A 156 -10.89 -2.65 15.46
C GLY A 156 -10.39 -1.86 14.25
N LYS A 157 -9.11 -2.00 13.89
CA LYS A 157 -8.42 -1.29 12.81
C LYS A 157 -8.33 -2.14 11.54
N ILE A 158 -8.14 -1.47 10.41
CA ILE A 158 -7.82 -2.11 9.13
C ILE A 158 -6.30 -2.33 9.05
N PHE A 159 -5.87 -3.59 8.85
CA PHE A 159 -4.48 -3.89 8.50
C PHE A 159 -4.35 -4.12 6.99
N ILE A 160 -3.43 -3.40 6.35
CA ILE A 160 -3.11 -3.48 4.93
C ILE A 160 -1.64 -3.86 4.77
N ALA A 161 -1.34 -5.13 4.50
CA ALA A 161 0.05 -5.54 4.22
C ALA A 161 0.50 -4.97 2.87
N SER A 162 1.70 -4.40 2.80
CA SER A 162 2.30 -3.94 1.53
C SER A 162 3.30 -4.97 1.01
N VAL A 163 3.08 -5.43 -0.21
CA VAL A 163 3.91 -6.43 -0.90
C VAL A 163 4.56 -5.79 -2.13
N GLY A 164 5.76 -6.24 -2.50
CA GLY A 164 6.46 -5.72 -3.69
C GLY A 164 7.30 -6.78 -4.38
N PRO A 165 7.57 -6.63 -5.69
CA PRO A 165 8.22 -7.66 -6.49
C PRO A 165 9.74 -7.75 -6.29
N GLY A 166 10.32 -6.76 -5.62
CA GLY A 166 11.74 -6.59 -5.36
C GLY A 166 12.03 -5.13 -5.05
N TYR A 167 13.31 -4.77 -4.91
CA TYR A 167 13.75 -3.40 -4.65
C TYR A 167 15.15 -3.17 -5.18
N ASP A 168 15.37 -2.09 -5.92
CA ASP A 168 16.69 -1.63 -6.36
C ASP A 168 16.64 -0.15 -6.76
N ASP A 169 17.10 0.72 -5.85
CA ASP A 169 17.22 2.16 -6.07
C ASP A 169 18.67 2.60 -6.32
N THR A 170 19.60 1.66 -6.55
CA THR A 170 21.05 1.94 -6.57
C THR A 170 21.49 2.91 -7.67
N ARG A 171 20.67 3.13 -8.71
CA ARG A 171 20.93 4.15 -9.73
C ARG A 171 20.78 5.58 -9.22
N ILE A 172 19.84 5.81 -8.29
CA ILE A 172 19.58 7.13 -7.71
C ILE A 172 20.14 7.26 -6.29
N ARG A 173 20.33 6.14 -5.57
CA ARG A 173 20.94 6.06 -4.24
C ARG A 173 21.99 4.94 -4.18
N PRO A 174 23.19 5.11 -4.78
CA PRO A 174 24.22 4.06 -4.82
C PRO A 174 24.65 3.54 -3.44
N TRP A 175 24.54 4.36 -2.40
CA TRP A 175 24.83 4.02 -1.00
C TRP A 175 23.76 3.15 -0.32
N ASN A 176 22.66 2.82 -1.00
CA ASN A 176 21.53 2.07 -0.44
C ASN A 176 21.51 0.58 -0.85
N ALA A 177 22.60 0.07 -1.42
CA ALA A 177 22.69 -1.28 -1.98
C ALA A 177 22.37 -2.42 -0.97
N GLN A 178 22.54 -2.19 0.33
CA GLN A 178 22.16 -3.15 1.39
C GLN A 178 20.65 -3.49 1.39
N ASN A 179 19.83 -2.59 0.86
CA ASN A 179 18.39 -2.75 0.78
C ASN A 179 17.92 -3.39 -0.52
N LEU A 180 18.83 -3.69 -1.45
CA LEU A 180 18.50 -4.40 -2.68
C LEU A 180 17.85 -5.74 -2.36
N ARG A 181 16.75 -6.02 -3.06
CA ARG A 181 16.04 -7.31 -3.02
C ARG A 181 15.85 -7.77 -4.45
N ASP A 182 16.59 -8.81 -4.82
CA ASP A 182 16.45 -9.42 -6.14
C ASP A 182 15.04 -9.98 -6.30
N ARG A 183 14.50 -9.90 -7.53
CA ARG A 183 13.16 -10.39 -7.82
C ARG A 183 13.10 -11.92 -7.81
N SER A 184 14.24 -12.60 -7.95
CA SER A 184 14.41 -14.05 -8.00
C SER A 184 13.41 -14.72 -8.95
N ASN A 185 13.33 -14.20 -10.18
CA ASN A 185 12.36 -14.63 -11.20
C ASN A 185 10.87 -14.64 -10.72
N GLY A 186 10.55 -13.77 -9.76
CA GLY A 186 9.24 -13.61 -9.15
C GLY A 186 9.03 -14.34 -7.81
N GLU A 187 9.96 -15.19 -7.38
CA GLU A 187 9.86 -15.90 -6.09
C GLU A 187 9.82 -14.93 -4.89
N TYR A 188 10.51 -13.80 -4.98
CA TYR A 188 10.48 -12.78 -3.95
C TYR A 188 9.05 -12.22 -3.76
N TYR A 189 8.36 -11.94 -4.86
CA TYR A 189 6.99 -11.44 -4.85
C TYR A 189 6.00 -12.46 -4.29
N ASP A 190 6.14 -13.70 -4.75
CA ASP A 190 5.30 -14.82 -4.30
C ASP A 190 5.41 -15.03 -2.79
N ARG A 191 6.63 -14.94 -2.25
CA ARG A 191 6.87 -15.08 -0.82
C ARG A 191 6.18 -13.97 -0.01
N MET A 192 6.32 -12.71 -0.41
CA MET A 192 5.66 -11.59 0.29
C MET A 192 4.13 -11.74 0.26
N TRP A 193 3.55 -12.16 -0.87
CA TRP A 193 2.11 -12.43 -0.96
C TRP A 193 1.66 -13.57 -0.05
N SER A 194 2.37 -14.70 -0.09
CA SER A 194 2.06 -15.85 0.76
C SER A 194 2.06 -15.46 2.23
N GLU A 195 3.08 -14.71 2.68
CA GLU A 195 3.18 -14.28 4.08
C GLU A 195 2.10 -13.25 4.46
N ALA A 196 1.64 -12.41 3.52
CA ALA A 196 0.50 -11.53 3.76
C ALA A 196 -0.79 -12.33 3.99
N LEU A 197 -1.01 -13.37 3.19
CA LEU A 197 -2.15 -14.27 3.37
C LEU A 197 -2.04 -15.04 4.70
N ASP A 198 -0.88 -15.61 5.00
CA ASP A 198 -0.62 -16.36 6.24
C ASP A 198 -0.76 -15.49 7.51
N ALA A 199 -0.45 -14.19 7.39
CA ALA A 199 -0.68 -13.21 8.45
C ALA A 199 -2.17 -12.88 8.66
N GLY A 200 -3.05 -13.35 7.79
CA GLY A 200 -4.47 -13.06 7.85
C GLY A 200 -4.83 -11.68 7.32
N ALA A 201 -3.99 -11.06 6.47
CA ALA A 201 -4.34 -9.79 5.83
C ALA A 201 -5.65 -9.94 5.04
N GLN A 202 -6.54 -8.95 5.18
CA GLN A 202 -7.80 -8.88 4.44
C GLN A 202 -7.68 -7.94 3.24
N VAL A 203 -6.76 -6.99 3.33
CA VAL A 203 -6.44 -6.03 2.27
C VAL A 203 -4.93 -6.09 2.08
N VAL A 204 -4.51 -6.07 0.82
CA VAL A 204 -3.09 -5.99 0.43
C VAL A 204 -2.92 -4.77 -0.45
N SER A 205 -1.84 -4.03 -0.22
CA SER A 205 -1.36 -2.96 -1.10
C SER A 205 -0.13 -3.45 -1.85
N ILE A 206 0.06 -2.99 -3.08
CA ILE A 206 1.20 -3.37 -3.91
C ILE A 206 2.10 -2.16 -4.04
N THR A 207 3.34 -2.30 -3.58
CA THR A 207 4.41 -1.32 -3.75
C THR A 207 5.35 -1.87 -4.83
N SER A 208 5.20 -1.45 -6.08
CA SER A 208 4.31 -0.38 -6.60
C SER A 208 3.75 -0.74 -7.97
N TYR A 209 2.80 0.06 -8.48
CA TYR A 209 2.51 0.00 -9.91
C TYR A 209 3.74 0.42 -10.72
N ASN A 210 4.26 1.63 -10.50
CA ASN A 210 5.26 2.27 -11.38
C ASN A 210 6.29 3.16 -10.66
N GLU A 211 6.71 2.85 -9.44
CA GLU A 211 7.80 3.56 -8.76
C GLU A 211 9.16 3.08 -9.30
N TRP A 212 9.46 3.48 -10.54
CA TRP A 212 10.67 3.08 -11.28
C TRP A 212 11.96 3.52 -10.60
N GLY A 213 11.93 4.61 -9.83
CA GLY A 213 13.10 5.11 -9.08
C GLY A 213 13.59 4.11 -8.05
N GLU A 214 12.70 3.28 -7.51
CA GLU A 214 13.02 2.28 -6.49
C GLU A 214 13.06 0.84 -7.03
N GLY A 215 12.79 0.65 -8.32
CA GLY A 215 12.78 -0.68 -8.93
C GLY A 215 11.68 -1.61 -8.38
N THR A 216 10.60 -1.05 -7.81
CA THR A 216 9.50 -1.80 -7.16
C THR A 216 8.29 -2.03 -8.07
N GLN A 217 8.32 -1.52 -9.31
CA GLN A 217 7.20 -1.53 -10.24
C GLN A 217 6.77 -2.94 -10.66
N ILE A 218 5.46 -3.15 -10.76
CA ILE A 218 4.84 -4.28 -11.49
C ILE A 218 4.49 -3.92 -12.93
N GLU A 219 4.51 -2.62 -13.28
CA GLU A 219 4.35 -2.13 -14.66
C GLU A 219 5.32 -2.87 -15.60
N PRO A 220 4.88 -3.28 -16.81
CA PRO A 220 5.73 -4.05 -17.71
C PRO A 220 7.07 -3.39 -18.02
N ALA A 221 8.16 -4.15 -17.85
CA ALA A 221 9.51 -3.76 -18.25
C ALA A 221 9.95 -4.57 -19.48
N ILE A 222 10.52 -3.90 -20.48
CA ILE A 222 11.06 -4.52 -21.69
C ILE A 222 12.60 -4.55 -21.64
N VAL A 223 13.18 -5.47 -22.41
CA VAL A 223 14.64 -5.56 -22.57
C VAL A 223 15.17 -4.26 -23.18
N ARG A 224 16.14 -3.64 -22.51
CA ARG A 224 16.87 -2.46 -23.00
C ARG A 224 18.30 -2.52 -22.51
N ASP A 225 19.24 -2.25 -23.40
CA ASP A 225 20.66 -2.26 -23.08
C ASP A 225 20.99 -1.29 -21.93
N GLY A 226 21.77 -1.76 -20.95
CA GLY A 226 22.10 -1.03 -19.72
C GLY A 226 20.99 -0.95 -18.66
N TYR A 227 19.89 -1.70 -18.80
CA TYR A 227 18.80 -1.78 -17.82
C TYR A 227 18.50 -3.23 -17.45
N LYS A 228 18.03 -3.45 -16.21
CA LYS A 228 17.47 -4.74 -15.78
C LYS A 228 16.07 -4.93 -16.40
N ASP A 229 15.69 -6.18 -16.61
CA ASP A 229 14.39 -6.59 -17.12
C ASP A 229 13.80 -7.75 -16.30
N TYR A 230 12.71 -8.36 -16.78
CA TYR A 230 11.99 -9.43 -16.09
C TYR A 230 12.42 -10.84 -16.54
N GLY A 231 13.53 -10.95 -17.27
CA GLY A 231 14.11 -12.22 -17.69
C GLY A 231 13.13 -13.09 -18.50
N SER A 232 13.15 -14.40 -18.23
CA SER A 232 12.34 -15.38 -18.95
C SER A 232 10.83 -15.24 -18.72
N GLY A 233 10.40 -14.52 -17.68
CA GLY A 233 8.98 -14.23 -17.45
C GLY A 233 8.39 -13.18 -18.39
N GLY A 234 9.24 -12.42 -19.09
CA GLY A 234 8.83 -11.38 -20.01
C GLY A 234 8.14 -10.17 -19.34
N PRO A 235 7.73 -9.16 -20.14
CA PRO A 235 7.25 -7.89 -19.61
C PRO A 235 5.99 -8.00 -18.73
N GLY A 236 5.12 -8.98 -19.02
CA GLY A 236 3.84 -9.16 -18.31
C GLY A 236 3.94 -9.89 -16.97
N MET A 237 5.11 -10.45 -16.61
CA MET A 237 5.24 -11.41 -15.52
C MET A 237 4.60 -10.96 -14.21
N PHE A 238 4.87 -9.72 -13.77
CA PHE A 238 4.37 -9.24 -12.48
C PHE A 238 2.89 -8.90 -12.50
N MET A 239 2.36 -8.41 -13.62
CA MET A 239 0.90 -8.20 -13.78
C MET A 239 0.14 -9.52 -13.71
N GLU A 240 0.64 -10.57 -14.34
CA GLU A 240 0.05 -11.92 -14.28
C GLU A 240 0.13 -12.53 -12.87
N ARG A 241 1.27 -12.36 -12.19
CA ARG A 241 1.43 -12.77 -10.78
C ARG A 241 0.48 -12.01 -9.86
N THR A 242 0.35 -10.70 -10.01
CA THR A 242 -0.57 -9.87 -9.23
C THR A 242 -2.02 -10.34 -9.40
N LYS A 243 -2.43 -10.69 -10.64
CA LYS A 243 -3.77 -11.25 -10.89
C LYS A 243 -3.98 -12.54 -10.08
N ARG A 244 -3.08 -13.51 -10.21
CA ARG A 244 -3.18 -14.80 -9.49
C ARG A 244 -3.25 -14.63 -7.97
N TRP A 245 -2.41 -13.77 -7.40
CA TRP A 245 -2.42 -13.54 -5.96
C TRP A 245 -3.64 -12.77 -5.46
N SER A 246 -4.19 -11.87 -6.28
CA SER A 246 -5.45 -11.18 -5.98
C SER A 246 -6.65 -12.14 -5.95
N GLU A 247 -6.65 -13.14 -6.84
CA GLU A 247 -7.62 -14.23 -6.84
C GLU A 247 -7.47 -15.09 -5.57
N ALA A 248 -6.24 -15.48 -5.21
CA ALA A 248 -5.96 -16.22 -3.98
C ALA A 248 -6.38 -15.47 -2.70
N LEU A 249 -6.14 -14.15 -2.63
CA LEU A 249 -6.61 -13.30 -1.54
C LEU A 249 -8.15 -13.33 -1.43
N SER A 250 -8.84 -13.27 -2.57
CA SER A 250 -10.31 -13.30 -2.63
C SER A 250 -10.87 -14.62 -2.12
N ILE A 251 -10.26 -15.74 -2.50
CA ILE A 251 -10.62 -17.09 -2.01
C ILE A 251 -10.38 -17.19 -0.50
N ALA A 252 -9.19 -16.82 -0.04
CA ALA A 252 -8.84 -16.85 1.38
C ALA A 252 -9.77 -15.97 2.24
N PHE A 253 -10.19 -14.82 1.72
CA PHE A 253 -11.15 -13.95 2.39
C PHE A 253 -12.53 -14.58 2.54
N ARG A 254 -13.05 -15.25 1.49
CA ARG A 254 -14.36 -15.95 1.53
C ARG A 254 -14.34 -17.12 2.50
N ALA A 255 -13.28 -17.94 2.47
CA ALA A 255 -13.10 -19.09 3.35
C ALA A 255 -13.17 -18.68 4.83
N ARG A 256 -12.50 -17.58 5.21
CA ARG A 256 -12.49 -17.05 6.60
C ARG A 256 -13.85 -16.56 7.09
N ARG A 257 -14.81 -16.27 6.19
CA ARG A 257 -16.17 -15.84 6.54
C ARG A 257 -17.18 -16.98 6.56
N GLY A 258 -16.73 -18.23 6.39
CA GLY A 258 -17.61 -19.41 6.38
C GLY A 258 -18.41 -19.59 5.09
N GLY A 259 -17.97 -19.02 3.97
CA GLY A 259 -18.53 -19.34 2.65
C GLY A 259 -18.02 -20.71 2.18
N GLU A 260 -18.86 -21.48 1.47
CA GLU A 260 -18.46 -22.72 0.80
C GLU A 260 -17.25 -22.45 -0.13
N VAL A 261 -16.17 -23.19 0.07
CA VAL A 261 -15.02 -23.27 -0.84
C VAL A 261 -15.20 -24.59 -1.58
N ASN A 262 -15.37 -24.56 -2.90
CA ASN A 262 -15.46 -25.78 -3.69
C ASN A 262 -14.10 -26.52 -3.65
N GLU A 263 -14.11 -27.85 -3.63
CA GLU A 263 -12.87 -28.67 -3.57
C GLU A 263 -11.92 -28.43 -4.77
N ASP A 264 -12.37 -27.79 -5.85
CA ASP A 264 -11.55 -27.36 -6.98
C ASP A 264 -10.78 -26.03 -6.74
N ASP A 265 -11.03 -25.33 -5.62
CA ASP A 265 -10.39 -24.06 -5.22
C ASP A 265 -9.21 -24.27 -4.23
N ASP A 266 -8.34 -25.28 -4.45
CA ASP A 266 -7.10 -25.42 -3.67
C ASP A 266 -6.19 -24.18 -3.89
N PRO A 267 -5.90 -23.37 -2.85
CA PRO A 267 -5.16 -22.12 -2.98
C PRO A 267 -3.64 -22.32 -3.14
N SER A 268 -3.16 -23.57 -3.13
CA SER A 268 -1.73 -23.86 -3.27
C SER A 268 -1.37 -24.01 -4.75
N PRO A 269 -0.38 -23.26 -5.30
CA PRO A 269 0.22 -23.69 -6.55
C PRO A 269 0.80 -25.08 -6.32
N LYS A 270 0.38 -26.08 -7.11
CA LYS A 270 1.04 -27.39 -7.16
C LYS A 270 2.49 -27.16 -7.56
N VAL A 271 3.38 -27.06 -6.58
CA VAL A 271 4.82 -27.04 -6.80
C VAL A 271 5.17 -28.42 -7.35
N SER A 272 5.29 -28.50 -8.67
CA SER A 272 5.82 -29.69 -9.32
C SER A 272 7.30 -29.82 -8.95
N GLY A 273 7.58 -30.68 -7.97
CA GLY A 273 8.84 -31.40 -7.82
C GLY A 273 10.06 -30.58 -7.40
N VAL A 274 10.19 -30.33 -6.09
CA VAL A 274 11.51 -30.37 -5.44
C VAL A 274 11.44 -31.45 -4.38
N LYS A 275 12.01 -32.62 -4.69
CA LYS A 275 12.36 -33.60 -3.66
C LYS A 275 13.50 -33.01 -2.85
N LEU A 276 13.22 -32.59 -1.62
CA LEU A 276 14.24 -32.57 -0.59
C LEU A 276 14.60 -34.04 -0.35
N ALA A 277 15.75 -34.46 -0.84
CA ALA A 277 16.37 -35.68 -0.40
C ALA A 277 16.90 -35.41 1.02
N ASP A 278 16.26 -36.04 1.99
CA ASP A 278 16.92 -36.38 3.24
C ASP A 278 18.09 -37.31 2.88
N ASP A 279 19.32 -36.88 3.15
CA ASP A 279 20.44 -37.72 3.59
C ASP A 279 21.69 -36.86 3.88
N LEU A 280 22.20 -37.02 5.12
CA LEU A 280 23.38 -36.46 5.82
C LEU A 280 23.16 -35.19 6.67
#